data_AF-A0A645JEH8-F1
#
_entry.id   AF-A0A645JEH8-F1
#
_cell.length_a   1.000
_cell.length_b   1.000
_cell.length_c   1.000
_cell.angle_alpha   90.00
_cell.angle_beta   90.00
_cell.angle_gamma   90.00
#
_symmetry.space_group_name_H-M   'P 1'
#
loop_
_entity.id
_entity.type
_entity.pdbx_description
1 polymer ?
#
loop_
_entity_poly.entity_id
_entity_poly.type
_entity_poly.pdbx_seq_one_letter_code
_entity_poly.pdbx_strand_id
1 'polypeptide(L)'
;MKRAHAFLQDEADYLGLGDISQTAIVERLVANRPRICIIQGSADHPAHLFDHEHTLRAAARIWQNGGVPFTFGIPVICDGTAQSNIGQSYSLASRNHIGGTAPEQVRSAIARARQRM
;
A
#
# COMPACT_ATOMS: atom_id res chain seq x y z
N MET A 1 -2.44 -9.81 3.87
CA MET A 1 -2.34 -11.18 3.28
C MET A 1 -3.58 -12.01 3.53
N LYS A 2 -3.99 -12.33 4.76
CA LYS A 2 -5.25 -13.08 5.02
C LYS A 2 -6.49 -12.46 4.35
N ARG A 3 -6.64 -11.14 4.44
CA ARG A 3 -7.71 -10.40 3.74
C ARG A 3 -7.64 -10.52 2.21
N ALA A 4 -6.43 -10.52 1.64
CA ALA A 4 -6.25 -10.71 0.20
C ALA A 4 -6.63 -12.12 -0.21
N HIS A 5 -6.32 -13.15 0.61
CA HIS A 5 -6.77 -14.51 0.34
C HIS A 5 -8.29 -14.61 0.31
N ALA A 6 -8.95 -14.12 1.35
CA ALA A 6 -10.41 -14.17 1.44
C ALA A 6 -11.11 -13.40 0.30
N PHE A 7 -10.52 -12.28 -0.14
CA PHE A 7 -11.10 -11.46 -1.20
C PHE A 7 -10.92 -12.05 -2.60
N LEU A 8 -9.78 -12.71 -2.85
CA LEU A 8 -9.40 -13.15 -4.20
C LEU A 8 -9.68 -14.65 -4.46
N GLN A 9 -10.14 -15.39 -3.46
CA GLN A 9 -10.32 -16.85 -3.56
C GLN A 9 -11.22 -17.29 -4.73
N ASP A 10 -12.16 -16.44 -5.13
CA ASP A 10 -13.12 -16.70 -6.21
C ASP A 10 -12.69 -16.12 -7.57
N GLU A 11 -11.54 -15.42 -7.65
CA GLU A 11 -11.00 -14.89 -8.91
C GLU A 11 -10.27 -16.00 -9.69
N ALA A 12 -10.60 -16.13 -10.98
CA ALA A 12 -10.09 -17.22 -11.83
C ALA A 12 -8.54 -17.27 -11.93
N ASP A 13 -7.88 -16.12 -11.89
CA ASP A 13 -6.41 -16.02 -12.05
C ASP A 13 -5.66 -16.08 -10.69
N TYR A 14 -6.37 -16.32 -9.59
CA TYR A 14 -5.78 -16.32 -8.26
C TYR A 14 -5.10 -17.64 -7.93
N LEU A 15 -3.77 -17.65 -8.00
CA LEU A 15 -2.93 -18.83 -7.74
C LEU A 15 -2.84 -19.28 -6.26
N GLY A 16 -3.62 -18.66 -5.35
CA GLY A 16 -3.42 -18.80 -3.91
C GLY A 16 -2.20 -18.02 -3.40
N LEU A 17 -1.98 -18.03 -2.08
CA LEU A 17 -0.82 -17.39 -1.44
C LEU A 17 0.17 -18.37 -0.81
N GLY A 18 -0.16 -19.67 -0.74
CA GLY A 18 0.65 -20.65 -0.01
C GLY A 18 0.80 -20.30 1.47
N ASP A 19 1.96 -20.62 2.06
CA ASP A 19 2.24 -20.27 3.46
C ASP A 19 2.44 -18.75 3.61
N ILE A 20 1.58 -18.11 4.40
CA ILE A 20 1.65 -16.68 4.77
C ILE A 20 1.96 -16.48 6.26
N SER A 21 2.56 -17.48 6.89
CA SER A 21 3.00 -17.43 8.28
C SER A 21 4.02 -16.32 8.52
N GLN A 22 4.16 -15.89 9.78
CA GLN A 22 5.21 -14.97 10.17
C GLN A 22 6.60 -15.53 9.86
N THR A 23 6.79 -16.85 10.02
CA THR A 23 8.03 -17.55 9.69
C THR A 23 8.38 -17.39 8.21
N ALA A 24 7.44 -17.69 7.30
CA ALA A 24 7.65 -17.51 5.86
C ALA A 24 7.95 -16.05 5.47
N ILE A 25 7.32 -15.07 6.14
CA ILE A 25 7.62 -13.65 5.94
C ILE A 25 9.07 -13.36 6.38
N VAL A 26 9.48 -13.80 7.57
CA VAL A 26 10.84 -13.60 8.09
C VAL A 26 11.87 -14.27 7.20
N GLU A 27 11.64 -15.49 6.74
CA GLU A 27 12.52 -16.20 5.81
C GLU A 27 12.76 -15.41 4.51
N ARG A 28 11.69 -14.87 3.90
CA ARG A 28 11.84 -14.01 2.71
C ARG A 28 12.64 -12.75 3.00
N LEU A 29 12.44 -12.14 4.18
CA LEU A 29 13.18 -10.95 4.58
C LEU A 29 14.67 -11.25 4.80
N VAL A 30 15.00 -12.37 5.44
CA VAL A 30 16.38 -12.84 5.68
C VAL A 30 17.05 -13.22 4.37
N ALA A 31 16.34 -13.90 3.46
CA ALA A 31 16.81 -14.19 2.11
C ALA A 31 16.86 -12.96 1.19
N ASN A 32 16.70 -11.75 1.74
CA ASN A 32 16.75 -10.48 1.05
C ASN A 32 15.83 -10.38 -0.19
N ARG A 33 14.65 -11.02 -0.12
CA ARG A 33 13.64 -10.87 -1.16
C ARG A 33 13.16 -9.41 -1.25
N PRO A 34 12.74 -8.94 -2.44
CA PRO A 34 12.30 -7.56 -2.62
C PRO A 34 11.17 -7.18 -1.66
N ARG A 35 11.35 -6.05 -0.98
CA ARG A 35 10.35 -5.44 -0.10
C ARG A 35 9.65 -4.35 -0.91
N ILE A 36 8.37 -4.54 -1.23
CA ILE A 36 7.64 -3.65 -2.14
C ILE A 36 6.57 -2.88 -1.36
N CYS A 37 6.68 -1.55 -1.39
CA CYS A 37 5.70 -0.64 -0.78
C CYS A 37 4.54 -0.39 -1.73
N ILE A 38 3.30 -0.53 -1.25
CA ILE A 38 2.09 -0.08 -1.93
C ILE A 38 1.55 1.15 -1.20
N ILE A 39 1.58 2.29 -1.86
CA ILE A 39 1.10 3.58 -1.33
C ILE A 39 -0.28 3.83 -1.93
N GLN A 40 -1.27 4.08 -1.07
CA GLN A 40 -2.67 4.30 -1.46
C GLN A 40 -3.20 5.62 -0.87
N GLY A 41 -4.32 6.11 -1.41
CA GLY A 41 -5.07 7.20 -0.79
C GLY A 41 -5.70 6.76 0.53
N SER A 42 -6.11 7.73 1.35
CA SER A 42 -6.87 7.43 2.57
C SER A 42 -8.28 6.90 2.21
N ALA A 43 -8.75 5.91 2.97
CA ALA A 43 -9.98 5.18 2.70
C ALA A 43 -11.27 5.98 2.99
N ASP A 44 -11.14 7.20 3.51
CA ASP A 44 -12.22 8.11 3.88
C ASP A 44 -12.79 8.92 2.71
N HIS A 45 -12.19 8.79 1.51
CA HIS A 45 -12.60 9.56 0.33
C HIS A 45 -13.31 8.70 -0.72
N PRO A 46 -14.45 9.16 -1.29
CA PRO A 46 -15.25 8.37 -2.24
C PRO A 46 -14.48 7.94 -3.49
N ALA A 47 -13.54 8.77 -3.95
CA ALA A 47 -12.71 8.48 -5.12
C ALA A 47 -11.76 7.29 -4.91
N HIS A 48 -11.53 6.88 -3.66
CA HIS A 48 -10.58 5.83 -3.27
C HIS A 48 -11.29 4.58 -2.73
N LEU A 49 -12.60 4.44 -2.93
CA LEU A 49 -13.40 3.34 -2.40
C LEU A 49 -12.82 1.97 -2.77
N PHE A 50 -12.32 1.83 -4.01
CA PHE A 50 -11.75 0.59 -4.53
C PHE A 50 -10.23 0.47 -4.30
N ASP A 51 -9.55 1.47 -3.73
CA ASP A 51 -8.09 1.40 -3.51
C ASP A 51 -7.72 0.23 -2.59
N HIS A 52 -8.60 -0.11 -1.64
CA HIS A 52 -8.38 -1.25 -0.76
C HIS A 52 -8.26 -2.56 -1.54
N GLU A 53 -9.21 -2.80 -2.44
CA GLU A 53 -9.28 -4.03 -3.24
C GLU A 53 -8.11 -4.12 -4.24
N HIS A 54 -7.77 -3.00 -4.88
CA HIS A 54 -6.58 -2.91 -5.73
C HIS A 54 -5.29 -3.17 -4.94
N THR A 55 -5.20 -2.65 -3.71
CA THR A 55 -4.07 -2.91 -2.81
C THR A 55 -3.98 -4.39 -2.43
N LEU A 56 -5.11 -5.06 -2.19
CA LEU A 56 -5.14 -6.50 -1.91
C LEU A 56 -4.65 -7.33 -3.11
N ARG A 57 -5.10 -7.00 -4.33
CA ARG A 57 -4.62 -7.62 -5.58
C ARG A 57 -3.12 -7.41 -5.78
N ALA A 58 -2.64 -6.18 -5.63
CA ALA A 58 -1.22 -5.86 -5.73
C ALA A 58 -0.38 -6.63 -4.69
N ALA A 59 -0.82 -6.65 -3.43
CA ALA A 59 -0.14 -7.36 -2.36
C ALA A 59 -0.08 -8.87 -2.62
N ALA A 60 -1.17 -9.45 -3.11
CA ALA A 60 -1.20 -10.86 -3.48
C ALA A 60 -0.21 -11.17 -4.60
N ARG A 61 -0.18 -10.35 -5.65
CA ARG A 61 0.74 -10.59 -6.78
C ARG A 61 2.21 -10.39 -6.42
N ILE A 62 2.54 -9.38 -5.62
CA ILE A 62 3.90 -9.21 -5.07
C ILE A 62 4.32 -10.47 -4.31
N TRP A 63 3.43 -11.03 -3.50
CA TRP A 63 3.72 -12.24 -2.73
C TRP A 63 3.87 -13.48 -3.60
N GLN A 64 3.00 -13.68 -4.59
CA GLN A 64 3.10 -14.79 -5.55
C GLN A 64 4.41 -14.73 -6.34
N ASN A 65 4.90 -13.52 -6.65
CA ASN A 65 6.20 -13.30 -7.29
C ASN A 65 7.38 -13.40 -6.31
N GLY A 66 7.14 -13.80 -5.06
CA GLY A 66 8.16 -14.04 -4.04
C GLY A 66 8.70 -12.78 -3.36
N GLY A 67 8.05 -11.63 -3.52
CA GLY A 67 8.34 -10.41 -2.76
C GLY A 67 7.63 -10.37 -1.41
N VAL A 68 7.90 -9.31 -0.63
CA VAL A 68 7.22 -9.03 0.63
C VAL A 68 6.49 -7.68 0.51
N PRO A 69 5.14 -7.67 0.41
CA PRO A 69 4.37 -6.45 0.31
C PRO A 69 4.22 -5.77 1.67
N PHE A 70 4.24 -4.45 1.69
CA PHE A 70 3.80 -3.62 2.81
C PHE A 70 3.06 -2.40 2.28
N THR A 71 2.14 -1.85 3.07
CA THR A 71 1.28 -0.74 2.61
C THR A 71 1.12 0.33 3.69
N PHE A 72 0.95 1.57 3.25
CA PHE A 72 0.47 2.66 4.06
C PHE A 72 -0.39 3.61 3.20
N GLY A 73 -1.28 4.34 3.86
CA GLY A 73 -2.11 5.36 3.23
C GLY A 73 -1.53 6.75 3.43
N ILE A 74 -1.75 7.64 2.46
CA ILE A 74 -1.43 9.06 2.57
C ILE A 74 -2.74 9.85 2.57
N PRO A 75 -2.86 10.91 3.39
CA PRO A 75 -4.00 11.82 3.30
C PRO A 75 -4.16 12.36 1.88
N VAL A 76 -5.37 12.23 1.36
CA VAL A 76 -5.76 12.78 0.06
C VAL A 76 -6.90 13.76 0.27
N ILE A 77 -7.15 14.58 -0.73
CA ILE A 77 -8.32 15.47 -0.77
C ILE A 77 -9.09 15.20 -2.06
N CYS A 78 -10.40 15.24 -1.98
CA CYS A 78 -11.25 15.10 -3.16
C CYS A 78 -11.66 16.48 -3.67
N ASP A 79 -11.18 16.82 -4.87
CA ASP A 79 -11.52 18.08 -5.56
C ASP A 79 -13.05 18.27 -5.67
N GLY A 80 -13.80 17.19 -5.93
CA GLY A 80 -15.26 17.24 -5.99
C GLY A 80 -15.90 17.67 -4.67
N THR A 81 -15.44 17.16 -3.53
CA THR A 81 -15.95 17.57 -2.20
C THR A 81 -15.46 18.96 -1.79
N ALA A 82 -14.28 19.35 -2.26
CA ALA A 82 -13.65 20.62 -1.95
C ALA A 82 -14.17 21.78 -2.83
N GLN A 83 -14.87 21.46 -3.93
CA GLN A 83 -15.31 22.43 -4.93
C GLN A 83 -16.19 23.52 -4.33
N SER A 84 -15.96 24.76 -4.76
CA SER A 84 -16.75 25.93 -4.37
C SER A 84 -16.75 26.25 -2.86
N ASN A 85 -15.78 25.73 -2.11
CA ASN A 85 -15.53 26.10 -0.72
C ASN A 85 -14.02 26.26 -0.44
N ILE A 86 -13.68 26.69 0.77
CA ILE A 86 -12.28 26.96 1.17
C ILE A 86 -11.35 25.75 1.01
N GLY A 87 -11.91 24.53 1.02
CA GLY A 87 -11.17 23.29 0.76
C GLY A 87 -10.43 23.29 -0.57
N GLN A 88 -10.98 23.93 -1.60
CA GLN A 88 -10.36 23.96 -2.94
C GLN A 88 -8.98 24.64 -2.93
N SER A 89 -8.75 25.57 -2.01
CA SER A 89 -7.43 26.22 -1.83
C SER A 89 -6.32 25.23 -1.47
N TYR A 90 -6.66 24.05 -0.94
CA TYR A 90 -5.70 23.01 -0.57
C TYR A 90 -5.46 21.99 -1.70
N SER A 91 -6.26 22.00 -2.79
CA SER A 91 -6.16 21.06 -3.93
C SER A 91 -4.73 20.88 -4.44
N LEU A 92 -4.12 21.96 -4.94
CA LEU A 92 -2.77 21.92 -5.50
C LEU A 92 -1.70 21.71 -4.42
N ALA A 93 -1.89 22.29 -3.23
CA ALA A 93 -0.96 22.13 -2.11
C ALA A 93 -0.83 20.66 -1.68
N SER A 94 -1.92 19.89 -1.72
CA SER A 94 -1.91 18.46 -1.40
C SER A 94 -0.96 17.66 -2.29
N ARG A 95 -0.83 18.00 -3.58
CA ARG A 95 0.08 17.29 -4.50
C ARG A 95 1.54 17.43 -4.05
N ASN A 96 1.93 18.62 -3.64
CA ASN A 96 3.27 18.88 -3.11
C ASN A 96 3.47 18.18 -1.76
N HIS A 97 2.44 18.18 -0.91
CA HIS A 97 2.49 17.48 0.37
C HIS A 97 2.65 15.97 0.19
N ILE A 98 1.91 15.34 -0.72
CA ILE A 98 2.03 13.92 -1.08
C ILE A 98 3.43 13.65 -1.65
N GLY A 99 3.89 14.48 -2.60
CA GLY A 99 5.21 14.35 -3.22
C GLY A 99 6.38 14.47 -2.24
N GLY A 100 6.21 15.22 -1.14
CA GLY A 100 7.19 15.28 -0.04
C GLY A 100 7.06 14.11 0.94
N THR A 101 5.84 13.78 1.37
CA THR A 101 5.58 12.83 2.46
C THR A 101 5.77 11.38 2.03
N ALA A 102 5.29 10.99 0.85
CA ALA A 102 5.36 9.60 0.39
C ALA A 102 6.80 9.08 0.31
N PRO A 103 7.74 9.79 -0.36
CA PRO A 103 9.11 9.33 -0.45
C PRO A 103 9.83 9.34 0.90
N GLU A 104 9.48 10.29 1.77
CA GLU A 104 10.09 10.39 3.10
C GLU A 104 9.68 9.25 4.03
N GLN A 105 8.41 8.84 3.99
CA GLN A 105 7.94 7.67 4.73
C GLN A 105 8.64 6.39 4.26
N VAL A 106 8.84 6.22 2.95
CA VAL A 106 9.60 5.09 2.39
C VAL A 106 11.07 5.15 2.83
N ARG A 107 11.73 6.31 2.70
CA ARG A 107 13.13 6.49 3.17
C ARG A 107 13.28 6.17 4.64
N SER A 108 12.38 6.67 5.47
CA SER A 108 12.35 6.40 6.91
C SER A 108 12.14 4.91 7.21
N ALA A 109 11.27 4.22 6.47
CA ALA A 109 11.07 2.77 6.63
C ALA A 109 12.34 1.98 6.27
N ILE A 110 13.02 2.35 5.18
CA ILE A 110 14.30 1.73 4.77
C ILE A 110 15.38 2.00 5.82
N ALA A 111 15.51 3.24 6.30
CA ALA A 111 16.51 3.60 7.31
C ALA A 111 16.33 2.80 8.61
N ARG A 112 15.09 2.69 9.11
CA ARG A 112 14.78 1.89 10.30
C ARG A 112 15.08 0.40 10.11
N ALA A 113 14.82 -0.14 8.93
CA ALA A 113 15.13 -1.54 8.63
C ALA A 113 16.64 -1.81 8.65
N ARG A 114 17.45 -0.85 8.18
CA ARG A 114 18.92 -0.97 8.17
C ARG A 114 19.56 -0.82 9.55
N GLN A 115 18.95 -0.06 10.47
CA GLN A 115 19.47 0.15 11.83
C GLN A 115 19.22 -1.04 12.76
N ARG A 116 18.38 -2.00 12.37
CA ARG A 116 17.98 -3.16 13.18
C ARG A 116 18.64 -4.48 12.73
N MET A 117 19.55 -4.41 11.77
CA MET A 117 20.41 -5.50 11.28
C MET A 117 21.84 -5.25 11.73
#